data_AF-A0AAF6BA98-F1
#
_entry.id   AF-A0AAF6BA98-F1
#
_cell.length_a   1.000
_cell.length_b   1.000
_cell.length_c   1.000
_cell.angle_alpha   90.00
_cell.angle_beta   90.00
_cell.angle_gamma   90.00
#
_symmetry.space_group_name_H-M   'P 1'
#
loop_
_entity.id
_entity.type
_entity.pdbx_description
1 polymer ?
#
loop_
_entity_poly.entity_id
_entity_poly.type
_entity_poly.pdbx_seq_one_letter_code
_entity_poly.pdbx_strand_id
1 'polypeptide(L)'
;MYNCPNMSRRDHSYNWKGCFVIFACEVGERVAYYAVSSTLTVYLTTVLQETVAEAARNYNNWAGTTFLTSFIGAFIADAFLDRCWTIVWSMITTFLRLLFKVRKYRCVAED
;
A
#
# COMPACT_ATOMS: atom_id res chain seq x y z
N MET A 1 16.62 4.74 43.87
CA MET A 1 17.42 4.44 42.66
C MET A 1 16.55 3.62 41.73
N TYR A 2 15.84 4.27 40.79
CA TYR A 2 15.06 3.56 39.78
C TYR A 2 16.04 3.01 38.74
N ASN A 3 16.15 1.68 38.68
CA ASN A 3 17.02 0.98 37.75
C ASN A 3 16.35 0.97 36.37
N CYS A 4 16.87 1.74 35.42
CA CYS A 4 16.41 1.67 34.03
C CYS A 4 16.95 0.40 33.37
N PRO A 5 16.11 -0.43 32.72
CA PRO A 5 16.60 -1.56 31.95
C PRO A 5 17.31 -1.03 30.70
N ASN A 6 18.54 -1.51 30.50
CA ASN A 6 19.33 -1.27 29.28
C ASN A 6 18.54 -1.74 28.06
N MET A 7 18.17 -0.79 27.17
CA MET A 7 17.73 -1.13 25.82
C MET A 7 18.92 -1.72 25.07
N SER A 8 18.94 -3.04 24.93
CA SER A 8 19.79 -3.72 23.95
C SER A 8 19.39 -3.25 22.56
N ARG A 9 20.26 -2.44 21.93
CA ARG A 9 20.17 -2.14 20.50
C ARG A 9 20.30 -3.47 19.78
N ARG A 10 19.19 -3.96 19.22
CA ARG A 10 19.23 -4.99 18.19
C ARG A 10 19.96 -4.36 17.00
N ASP A 11 21.12 -4.89 16.64
CA ASP A 11 21.78 -4.55 15.40
C ASP A 11 20.80 -4.83 14.25
N HIS A 12 20.23 -3.74 13.73
CA HIS A 12 19.43 -3.74 12.52
C HIS A 12 20.39 -4.01 11.36
N SER A 13 20.64 -5.29 11.06
CA SER A 13 21.16 -5.67 9.75
C SER A 13 20.12 -5.18 8.74
N TYR A 14 20.40 -4.04 8.13
CA TYR A 14 19.59 -3.43 7.11
C TYR A 14 19.31 -4.48 6.02
N ASN A 15 18.06 -4.82 5.78
CA ASN A 15 17.73 -5.67 4.64
C ASN A 15 17.78 -4.79 3.38
N TRP A 16 18.97 -4.54 2.82
CA TRP A 16 19.19 -3.69 1.63
C TRP A 16 18.32 -4.08 0.43
N LYS A 17 17.92 -5.35 0.37
CA LYS A 17 16.98 -5.87 -0.63
C LYS A 17 15.62 -5.14 -0.57
N GLY A 18 15.11 -4.81 0.62
CA GLY A 18 13.86 -4.05 0.76
C GLY A 18 13.98 -2.62 0.26
N CYS A 19 15.08 -1.94 0.58
CA CYS A 19 15.36 -0.59 0.09
C CYS A 19 15.44 -0.55 -1.44
N PHE A 20 16.08 -1.55 -2.07
CA PHE A 20 16.17 -1.62 -3.53
C PHE A 20 14.82 -1.82 -4.21
N VAL A 21 13.93 -2.65 -3.63
CA VAL A 21 12.57 -2.85 -4.15
C VAL A 21 11.76 -1.56 -4.07
N ILE A 22 11.82 -0.85 -2.94
CA ILE A 22 11.12 0.44 -2.78
C ILE A 22 11.66 1.46 -3.78
N PHE A 23 12.98 1.54 -3.93
CA PHE A 23 13.62 2.44 -4.89
C PHE A 23 13.22 2.12 -6.34
N ALA A 24 13.22 0.85 -6.75
CA ALA A 24 12.81 0.43 -8.09
C ALA A 24 11.34 0.77 -8.37
N CYS A 25 10.45 0.57 -7.39
CA CYS A 25 9.05 0.99 -7.49
C CYS A 25 8.93 2.50 -7.68
N GLU A 26 9.61 3.29 -6.85
CA GLU A 26 9.59 4.75 -6.91
C GLU A 26 10.04 5.24 -8.29
N VAL A 27 11.17 4.74 -8.79
CA VAL A 27 11.68 5.09 -10.12
C VAL A 27 10.68 4.71 -11.21
N GLY A 28 10.09 3.51 -11.14
CA GLY A 28 9.07 3.06 -12.10
C GLY A 28 7.85 3.98 -12.12
N GLU A 29 7.37 4.39 -10.94
CA GLU A 29 6.26 5.33 -10.82
C GLU A 29 6.59 6.68 -11.45
N ARG A 30 7.78 7.24 -11.16
CA ARG A 30 8.22 8.51 -11.77
C ARG A 30 8.30 8.42 -13.30
N VAL A 31 8.86 7.33 -13.82
CA VAL A 31 8.96 7.12 -15.28
C VAL A 31 7.57 7.04 -15.92
N ALA A 32 6.65 6.27 -15.34
CA ALA A 32 5.29 6.15 -15.85
C ALA A 32 4.55 7.49 -15.83
N TYR A 33 4.68 8.26 -14.74
CA TYR A 33 4.07 9.59 -14.63
C TYR A 33 4.56 10.54 -15.73
N TYR A 34 5.88 10.59 -15.95
CA TYR A 34 6.44 11.45 -17.01
C TYR A 34 6.05 10.99 -18.41
N ALA A 35 5.99 9.69 -18.67
CA ALA A 35 5.55 9.13 -19.95
C ALA A 35 4.10 9.51 -20.29
N VAL A 36 3.19 9.41 -19.32
CA VAL A 36 1.79 9.81 -19.52
C VAL A 36 1.67 11.33 -19.63
N SER A 37 2.35 12.08 -18.76
CA SER A 37 2.29 13.55 -18.77
C SER A 37 2.70 14.15 -20.12
N SER A 38 3.82 13.68 -20.68
CA SER A 38 4.34 14.15 -21.97
C SER A 38 3.42 13.76 -23.12
N THR A 39 2.91 12.53 -23.13
CA THR A 39 1.98 12.04 -24.15
C THR A 39 0.68 12.83 -24.14
N LEU A 40 0.14 13.13 -22.96
CA LEU A 40 -1.10 13.89 -22.80
C LEU A 40 -0.95 15.32 -23.33
N THR A 41 0.13 16.02 -22.95
CA THR A 41 0.37 17.39 -23.43
C THR A 41 0.51 17.46 -24.95
N VAL A 42 1.22 16.50 -25.55
CA VAL A 42 1.35 16.41 -27.02
C VAL A 42 0.01 16.07 -27.67
N TYR A 43 -0.78 15.15 -27.09
CA TYR A 43 -2.08 14.78 -27.63
C TYR A 43 -3.07 15.95 -27.65
N LEU A 44 -3.15 16.71 -26.54
CA LEU A 44 -4.04 17.88 -26.43
C LEU A 44 -3.72 18.97 -27.47
N THR A 45 -2.43 19.18 -27.74
CA THR A 45 -1.98 20.22 -28.67
C THR A 45 -2.04 19.78 -30.14
N THR A 46 -1.76 18.51 -30.44
CA THR A 46 -1.64 18.02 -31.83
C THR A 46 -2.94 17.41 -32.38
N VAL A 47 -3.63 16.58 -31.59
CA VAL A 47 -4.82 15.85 -32.05
C VAL A 47 -6.08 16.62 -31.73
N LEU A 48 -6.19 17.14 -30.50
CA LEU A 48 -7.36 17.88 -30.06
C LEU A 48 -7.34 19.36 -30.52
N GLN A 49 -6.20 19.82 -31.03
CA GLN A 49 -5.95 21.19 -31.50
C GLN A 49 -6.42 22.27 -30.52
N GLU A 50 -6.30 22.01 -29.22
CA GLU A 50 -6.68 22.97 -28.19
C GLU A 50 -5.71 24.16 -28.15
N THR A 51 -6.22 25.33 -27.76
CA THR A 51 -5.34 26.48 -27.49
C THR A 51 -4.42 26.16 -26.30
N VAL A 52 -3.23 26.74 -26.28
CA VAL A 52 -2.23 26.48 -25.22
C VAL A 52 -2.80 26.71 -23.81
N ALA A 53 -3.70 27.69 -23.66
CA ALA A 53 -4.38 27.98 -22.40
C ALA A 53 -5.38 26.88 -21.98
N GLU A 54 -6.16 26.36 -22.93
CA GLU A 54 -7.14 25.28 -22.69
C GLU A 54 -6.41 23.97 -22.37
N ALA A 55 -5.38 23.63 -23.16
CA ALA A 55 -4.56 22.43 -22.97
C ALA A 55 -3.87 22.43 -21.60
N ALA A 56 -3.34 23.57 -21.15
CA ALA A 56 -2.74 23.70 -19.82
C ALA A 56 -3.78 23.50 -18.70
N ARG A 57 -5.01 23.98 -18.89
CA ARG A 57 -6.10 23.80 -17.92
C ARG A 57 -6.49 22.32 -17.81
N ASN A 58 -6.59 21.61 -18.94
CA ASN A 58 -6.94 20.21 -18.94
C ASN A 58 -5.81 19.32 -18.37
N TYR A 59 -4.56 19.66 -18.67
CA TYR A 59 -3.38 19.03 -18.05
C TYR A 59 -3.36 19.21 -16.53
N ASN A 60 -3.63 20.43 -16.03
CA ASN A 60 -3.67 20.71 -14.59
C ASN A 60 -4.80 19.95 -13.89
N ASN A 61 -5.96 19.83 -14.53
CA ASN A 61 -7.08 19.02 -14.02
C ASN A 61 -6.72 17.53 -13.93
N TRP A 62 -6.06 16.99 -14.96
CA TRP A 62 -5.54 15.62 -14.94
C TRP A 62 -4.53 15.42 -13.81
N ALA A 63 -3.52 16.29 -13.72
CA ALA A 63 -2.50 16.21 -12.68
C ALA A 63 -3.10 16.28 -11.27
N GLY A 64 -4.02 17.22 -11.04
CA GLY A 64 -4.75 17.35 -9.77
C GLY A 64 -5.55 16.09 -9.43
N THR A 65 -6.19 15.46 -10.42
CA THR A 65 -6.94 14.21 -10.23
C THR A 65 -6.00 13.06 -9.84
N THR A 66 -4.85 12.91 -10.49
CA THR A 66 -3.86 11.87 -10.13
C THR A 66 -3.40 12.01 -8.68
N PHE A 67 -3.12 13.23 -8.21
CA PHE A 67 -2.74 13.46 -6.81
C PHE A 67 -3.86 13.08 -5.82
N LEU A 68 -5.11 13.46 -6.12
CA LEU A 68 -6.26 13.10 -5.29
C LEU A 68 -6.47 11.58 -5.25
N THR A 69 -6.34 10.90 -6.40
CA THR A 69 -6.43 9.44 -6.47
C THR A 69 -5.38 8.76 -5.60
N SER A 70 -4.12 9.22 -5.62
CA SER A 70 -3.07 8.67 -4.75
C SER A 70 -3.37 8.88 -3.27
N PHE A 71 -3.92 10.05 -2.90
CA PHE A 71 -4.31 10.33 -1.51
C PHE A 71 -5.45 9.40 -1.04
N ILE A 72 -6.49 9.26 -1.86
CA ILE A 72 -7.61 8.35 -1.58
C ILE A 72 -7.10 6.90 -1.52
N GLY A 73 -6.21 6.51 -2.42
CA GLY A 73 -5.58 5.19 -2.44
C GLY A 73 -4.79 4.90 -1.17
N ALA A 74 -4.02 5.87 -0.65
CA ALA A 74 -3.30 5.73 0.60
C ALA A 74 -4.25 5.59 1.81
N PHE A 75 -5.34 6.39 1.85
CA PHE A 75 -6.35 6.29 2.90
C PHE A 75 -7.07 4.93 2.89
N ILE A 76 -7.43 4.43 1.70
CA ILE A 76 -8.01 3.09 1.54
C ILE A 76 -7.00 2.02 1.95
N ALA A 77 -5.73 2.15 1.56
CA ALA A 77 -4.69 1.20 1.94
C ALA A 77 -4.55 1.10 3.46
N ASP A 78 -4.50 2.23 4.18
CA ASP A 78 -4.40 2.26 5.64
C ASP A 78 -5.67 1.68 6.31
N ALA A 79 -6.85 2.02 5.79
CA ALA A 79 -8.13 1.54 6.33
C ALA A 79 -8.39 0.05 6.07
N PHE A 80 -8.00 -0.49 4.91
CA PHE A 80 -8.34 -1.85 4.48
C PHE A 80 -7.20 -2.85 4.65
N LEU A 81 -5.94 -2.52 4.32
CA LEU A 81 -4.84 -3.50 4.36
C LEU A 81 -4.36 -3.81 5.78
N ASP A 82 -4.34 -2.82 6.69
CA ASP A 82 -3.87 -3.06 8.07
C ASP A 82 -4.98 -3.67 8.95
N ARG A 83 -6.21 -3.17 8.81
CA ARG A 83 -7.34 -3.58 9.65
C ARG A 83 -7.96 -4.91 9.21
N CYS A 84 -8.25 -5.11 7.92
CA CYS A 84 -8.94 -6.32 7.47
C CYS A 84 -8.05 -7.56 7.62
N TRP A 85 -6.74 -7.44 7.40
CA TRP A 85 -5.84 -8.58 7.49
C TRP A 85 -5.67 -9.07 8.93
N THR A 86 -5.58 -8.14 9.87
CA THR A 86 -5.51 -8.45 11.31
C THR A 86 -6.80 -9.10 11.81
N ILE A 87 -7.96 -8.61 11.36
CA ILE A 87 -9.28 -9.19 11.70
C ILE A 87 -9.39 -10.61 11.14
N VAL A 88 -9.06 -10.82 9.87
CA VAL A 88 -9.10 -12.14 9.22
C VAL A 88 -8.19 -13.12 9.95
N TRP A 89 -6.98 -12.71 10.33
CA TRP A 89 -6.05 -13.55 11.09
C TRP A 89 -6.60 -13.91 12.49
N SER A 90 -7.23 -12.94 13.17
CA SER A 90 -7.84 -13.17 14.48
C SER A 90 -9.01 -14.17 14.41
N MET A 91 -9.83 -14.11 13.35
CA MET A 91 -10.92 -15.05 13.12
C MET A 91 -10.40 -16.47 12.85
N ILE A 92 -9.41 -16.60 11.96
CA ILE A 92 -8.82 -17.90 11.61
C ILE A 92 -8.17 -18.56 12.84
N THR A 93 -7.35 -17.82 13.58
CA THR A 93 -6.66 -18.35 14.77
C THR A 93 -7.65 -18.79 15.86
N THR A 94 -8.76 -18.07 16.03
CA THR A 94 -9.82 -18.43 16.98
C THR A 94 -10.57 -19.68 16.53
N PHE A 95 -10.93 -19.77 15.25
CA PHE A 95 -11.63 -20.94 14.69
C PHE A 95 -10.78 -22.21 14.78
N LEU A 96 -9.48 -22.13 14.46
CA LEU A 96 -8.56 -23.26 14.56
C LEU A 96 -8.41 -23.76 16.02
N ARG A 97 -8.33 -22.84 17.00
CA ARG A 97 -8.31 -23.21 18.42
C ARG A 97 -9.59 -23.93 18.85
N LEU A 98 -10.75 -23.47 18.39
CA LEU A 98 -12.03 -24.11 18.67
C LEU A 98 -12.14 -25.48 18.02
N LEU A 99 -11.71 -25.64 16.77
CA LEU A 99 -11.68 -26.93 16.09
C LEU A 99 -10.80 -27.95 16.80
N PHE A 100 -9.59 -27.56 17.22
CA PHE A 100 -8.71 -28.45 18.00
C PHE A 100 -9.35 -28.88 19.32
N LYS A 101 -10.03 -27.95 20.01
CA LYS A 101 -10.75 -28.24 21.24
C LYS A 101 -11.92 -29.21 20.99
N VAL A 102 -12.73 -28.96 19.96
CA VAL A 102 -13.87 -29.82 19.57
C VAL A 102 -13.42 -31.19 19.13
N ARG A 103 -12.30 -31.31 18.40
CA ARG A 103 -11.72 -32.63 18.05
C ARG A 103 -11.27 -33.40 19.28
N LYS A 104 -10.66 -32.73 20.26
CA LYS A 104 -10.28 -33.37 21.53
C LYS A 104 -11.50 -33.84 22.34
N TYR A 105 -12.56 -33.03 22.39
CA TYR A 105 -13.81 -33.42 23.07
C TYR A 105 -14.56 -34.54 22.34
N ARG A 106 -14.53 -34.55 21.00
CA ARG A 106 -15.14 -35.63 20.22
C ARG A 106 -14.40 -36.96 20.42
N CYS A 107 -13.07 -36.95 20.50
CA CYS A 107 -12.31 -38.16 20.83
C CYS A 107 -12.56 -38.68 22.25
N VAL A 108 -12.77 -37.79 23.24
CA VAL A 108 -13.09 -38.20 24.63
C VAL A 108 -14.54 -38.68 24.81
N ALA A 109 -15.46 -38.26 23.94
CA ALA A 109 -16.87 -38.66 24.02
C ALA A 109 -17.17 -39.97 23.26
N GLU A 110 -16.17 -40.54 22.59
CA GLU A 110 -16.25 -41.80 21.83
C GLU A 110 -15.46 -42.94 22.51
N ASP A 111 -15.06 -42.73 23.77
CA ASP A 111 -14.55 -43.71 24.74
C ASP A 111 -15.57 -43.84 25.90
#